data_AF-A0AA39KNE8-F1
#
_entry.id   AF-A0AA39KNE8-F1
#
_cell.length_a   1.000
_cell.length_b   1.000
_cell.length_c   1.000
_cell.angle_alpha   90.00
_cell.angle_beta   90.00
_cell.angle_gamma   90.00
#
_symmetry.space_group_name_H-M   'P 1'
#
loop_
_entity.id
_entity.type
_entity.pdbx_description
1 polymer ?
#
loop_
_entity_poly.entity_id
_entity_poly.type
_entity_poly.pdbx_seq_one_letter_code
_entity_poly.pdbx_strand_id
1 'polypeptide(L)'
;MQSGLKDMSAYCFESYLGQIKSLLRSPNKLLAQYCRRIHEKELHCEQKNNDNMVEIREIIEDEDNEIKLHVQHLIIKKPVFKHPVDSSVLDIWGLKNEVREKITIVKLGEIKSKLIKFKINFSISDEERIFVMALLH
;
A
#
# COMPACT_ATOMS: atom_id res chain seq x y z
N MET A 1 -55.27 15.06 9.11
CA MET A 1 -53.96 14.91 8.43
C MET A 1 -53.24 13.73 9.06
N GLN A 2 -53.34 12.54 8.45
CA GLN A 2 -52.56 11.38 8.91
C GLN A 2 -51.13 11.54 8.35
N SER A 3 -50.17 11.60 9.25
CA SER A 3 -48.74 11.82 8.99
C SER A 3 -48.13 10.66 8.19
N GLY A 4 -47.62 10.95 6.98
CA GLY A 4 -46.96 10.01 6.05
C GLY A 4 -45.59 9.46 6.49
N LEU A 5 -45.35 9.37 7.80
CA LEU A 5 -44.14 8.79 8.40
C LEU A 5 -44.23 7.27 8.59
N LYS A 6 -45.43 6.69 8.52
CA LYS A 6 -45.64 5.23 8.68
C LYS A 6 -45.28 4.41 7.43
N ASP A 7 -45.14 5.06 6.28
CA ASP A 7 -44.86 4.40 5.00
C ASP A 7 -43.36 4.45 4.62
N MET A 8 -42.52 5.12 5.41
CA MET A 8 -41.07 5.09 5.22
C MET A 8 -40.46 3.89 5.94
N SER A 9 -40.18 2.81 5.21
CA SER A 9 -39.49 1.65 5.77
C SER A 9 -37.99 1.94 5.92
N ALA A 10 -37.44 1.71 7.11
CA ALA A 10 -35.99 1.72 7.35
C ALA A 10 -35.31 0.44 6.81
N TYR A 11 -36.07 -0.50 6.27
CA TYR A 11 -35.63 -1.84 5.89
C TYR A 11 -34.44 -1.83 4.92
N CYS A 12 -34.43 -0.93 3.94
CA CYS A 12 -33.29 -0.78 3.02
C CYS A 12 -32.00 -0.39 3.76
N PHE A 13 -32.11 0.46 4.78
CA PHE A 13 -30.97 0.87 5.62
C PHE A 13 -30.53 -0.25 6.55
N GLU A 14 -31.46 -0.97 7.16
CA GLU A 14 -31.16 -2.10 8.03
C GLU A 14 -30.47 -3.23 7.29
N SER A 15 -30.92 -3.52 6.06
CA SER A 15 -30.28 -4.49 5.18
C SER A 15 -28.84 -4.08 4.83
N TYR A 16 -28.64 -2.80 4.48
CA TYR A 16 -27.30 -2.27 4.19
C TYR A 16 -26.37 -2.29 5.41
N LEU A 17 -26.85 -1.89 6.59
CA LEU A 17 -26.10 -1.99 7.85
C LEU A 17 -25.80 -3.44 8.22
N GLY A 18 -26.71 -4.36 7.93
CA GLY A 18 -26.50 -5.80 8.08
C GLY A 18 -25.35 -6.32 7.22
N GLN A 19 -25.26 -5.86 5.96
CA GLN A 19 -24.15 -6.20 5.06
C GLN A 19 -22.81 -5.68 5.58
N ILE A 20 -22.74 -4.42 6.04
CA ILE A 20 -21.53 -3.83 6.64
C ILE A 20 -21.12 -4.63 7.88
N LYS A 21 -22.07 -4.96 8.76
CA LYS A 21 -21.82 -5.73 9.97
C LYS A 21 -21.31 -7.14 9.68
N SER A 22 -21.84 -7.79 8.64
CA SER A 22 -21.36 -9.08 8.15
C SER A 22 -19.92 -8.98 7.63
N LEU A 23 -19.61 -7.94 6.84
CA LEU A 23 -18.29 -7.70 6.29
C LEU A 23 -17.23 -7.46 7.38
N LEU A 24 -17.56 -6.64 8.39
CA LEU A 24 -16.69 -6.38 9.55
C LEU A 24 -16.44 -7.63 10.41
N ARG A 25 -17.42 -8.53 10.47
CA ARG A 25 -17.33 -9.81 11.21
C ARG A 25 -16.78 -10.96 10.36
N SER A 26 -16.57 -10.74 9.07
CA SER A 26 -16.09 -11.77 8.18
C SER A 26 -14.69 -12.26 8.63
N PRO A 27 -14.37 -13.55 8.42
CA PRO A 27 -13.08 -14.12 8.80
C PRO A 27 -11.89 -13.42 8.11
N ASN A 28 -12.14 -12.68 7.03
CA ASN A 28 -11.24 -11.69 6.45
C ASN A 28 -11.27 -10.42 7.30
N LYS A 29 -10.72 -10.50 8.52
CA LYS A 29 -10.74 -9.46 9.55
C LYS A 29 -10.04 -8.17 9.11
N LEU A 30 -10.62 -7.40 8.20
CA LEU A 30 -10.04 -6.16 7.66
C LEU A 30 -9.69 -5.18 8.78
N LEU A 31 -10.57 -5.06 9.77
CA LEU A 31 -10.32 -4.21 10.94
C LEU A 31 -9.17 -4.76 11.79
N ALA A 32 -9.12 -6.07 12.05
CA ALA A 32 -8.00 -6.65 12.81
C ALA A 32 -6.67 -6.61 12.04
N GLN A 33 -6.72 -6.68 10.70
CA GLN A 33 -5.55 -6.48 9.84
C GLN A 33 -5.10 -5.02 9.90
N TYR A 34 -6.03 -4.07 9.89
CA TYR A 34 -5.75 -2.64 10.05
C TYR A 34 -5.17 -2.32 11.44
N CYS A 35 -5.77 -2.85 12.52
CA CYS A 35 -5.25 -2.69 13.87
C CYS A 35 -3.85 -3.30 14.03
N ARG A 36 -3.60 -4.48 13.43
CA ARG A 36 -2.25 -5.07 13.38
C ARG A 36 -1.26 -4.16 12.66
N ARG A 37 -1.64 -3.60 11.51
CA ARG A 37 -0.81 -2.62 10.78
C ARG A 37 -0.47 -1.38 11.61
N ILE A 38 -1.42 -0.85 12.38
CA ILE A 38 -1.16 0.29 13.29
C ILE A 38 -0.16 -0.12 14.38
N HIS A 39 -0.38 -1.28 15.00
CA HIS A 39 0.47 -1.75 16.09
C HIS A 39 1.90 -2.08 15.65
N GLU A 40 2.06 -2.79 14.53
CA GLU A 40 3.36 -3.07 13.91
C GLU A 40 4.10 -1.77 13.57
N LYS A 41 3.36 -0.75 13.10
CA LYS A 41 3.93 0.56 12.81
C LYS A 41 4.45 1.25 14.08
N GLU A 42 3.69 1.28 15.16
CA GLU A 42 4.11 1.89 16.42
C GLU A 42 5.39 1.25 16.99
N LEU A 43 5.58 -0.05 16.74
CA LEU A 43 6.78 -0.79 17.15
C LEU A 43 8.00 -0.54 16.24
N HIS A 44 7.81 -0.10 14.98
CA HIS A 44 8.87 -0.09 13.96
C HIS A 44 9.03 1.23 13.18
N CYS A 45 8.30 2.30 13.53
CA CYS A 45 8.41 3.58 12.83
C CYS A 45 9.58 4.44 13.32
N GLU A 46 10.76 4.18 12.78
CA GLU A 46 11.71 5.23 12.51
C GLU A 46 11.26 6.02 11.27
N GLN A 47 11.52 7.33 11.22
CA GLN A 47 11.17 8.19 10.09
C GLN A 47 11.88 7.69 8.82
N LYS A 48 11.15 6.99 7.94
CA LYS A 48 11.71 6.47 6.69
C LYS A 48 11.77 7.58 5.64
N ASN A 49 12.99 7.96 5.24
CA ASN A 49 13.21 8.69 4.00
C ASN A 49 12.86 7.78 2.84
N ASN A 50 11.74 8.05 2.17
CA ASN A 50 11.24 7.19 1.10
C ASN A 50 12.06 7.31 -0.20
N ASP A 51 13.03 8.21 -0.29
CA ASP A 51 13.79 8.48 -1.52
C ASP A 51 14.69 7.31 -1.99
N ASN A 52 14.80 6.26 -1.18
CA ASN A 52 15.65 5.10 -1.43
C ASN A 52 14.88 3.85 -1.91
N MET A 53 13.64 4.00 -2.41
CA MET A 53 12.97 2.87 -3.04
C MET A 53 13.64 2.53 -4.38
N VAL A 54 13.96 1.25 -4.57
CA VAL A 54 14.68 0.79 -5.75
C VAL A 54 14.03 -0.44 -6.38
N GLU A 55 14.18 -0.57 -7.70
CA GLU A 55 13.83 -1.75 -8.48
C GLU A 55 15.12 -2.50 -8.82
N ILE A 56 15.16 -3.79 -8.50
CA ILE A 56 16.31 -4.64 -8.81
C ILE A 56 16.32 -4.89 -10.32
N ARG A 57 17.44 -4.59 -10.97
CA ARG A 57 17.67 -4.85 -12.40
C ARG A 57 18.46 -6.13 -12.60
N GLU A 58 19.47 -6.33 -11.78
CA GLU A 58 20.38 -7.46 -11.88
C GLU A 58 20.90 -7.84 -10.50
N ILE A 59 21.16 -9.13 -10.31
CA ILE A 59 21.78 -9.68 -9.12
C ILE A 59 23.12 -10.24 -9.58
N ILE A 60 24.20 -9.74 -9.00
CA ILE A 60 25.56 -10.15 -9.33
C ILE A 60 26.25 -10.69 -8.08
N GLU A 61 27.16 -11.61 -8.29
CA GLU A 61 28.05 -12.14 -7.26
C GLU A 61 29.47 -11.66 -7.60
N ASP A 62 30.15 -11.06 -6.62
CA ASP A 62 31.52 -10.59 -6.79
C ASP A 62 32.53 -11.73 -6.61
N GLU A 63 33.81 -11.45 -6.91
CA GLU A 63 34.94 -12.39 -6.73
C GLU A 63 35.05 -12.91 -5.28
N ASP A 64 34.58 -12.12 -4.31
CA ASP A 64 34.51 -12.47 -2.89
C ASP A 64 33.26 -13.29 -2.50
N ASN A 65 32.49 -13.80 -3.45
CA ASN A 65 31.19 -14.47 -3.23
C ASN A 65 30.14 -13.56 -2.51
N GLU A 66 30.29 -12.24 -2.61
CA GLU A 66 29.34 -11.27 -2.02
C GLU A 66 28.24 -10.93 -3.03
N ILE A 67 26.97 -11.11 -2.63
CA ILE A 67 25.80 -10.77 -3.46
C ILE A 67 25.60 -9.25 -3.47
N LYS A 68 25.74 -8.65 -4.66
CA LYS A 68 25.48 -7.24 -4.95
C LYS A 68 24.30 -7.10 -5.90
N LEU A 69 23.55 -6.02 -5.76
CA LEU A 69 22.36 -5.75 -6.55
C LEU A 69 22.60 -4.51 -7.39
N HIS A 70 22.45 -4.64 -8.70
CA HIS A 70 22.27 -3.48 -9.57
C HIS A 70 20.83 -3.04 -9.47
N VAL A 71 20.63 -1.82 -8.99
CA VAL A 71 19.32 -1.29 -8.68
C VAL A 71 19.10 0.05 -9.36
N GLN A 72 17.84 0.35 -9.63
CA GLN A 72 17.43 1.61 -10.20
C GLN A 72 16.43 2.30 -9.26
N HIS A 73 16.68 3.58 -8.97
CA HIS A 73 15.84 4.31 -8.03
C HIS A 73 14.48 4.66 -8.65
N LEU A 74 13.42 4.39 -7.88
CA LEU A 74 12.04 4.68 -8.24
C LEU A 74 11.72 6.15 -7.94
N ILE A 75 10.89 6.77 -8.77
CA ILE A 75 10.42 8.14 -8.53
C ILE A 75 9.07 8.11 -7.84
N ILE A 76 9.05 8.52 -6.58
CA ILE A 76 7.82 8.57 -5.76
C ILE A 76 7.05 9.84 -6.09
N LYS A 77 5.74 9.71 -6.37
CA LYS A 77 4.85 10.86 -6.57
C LYS A 77 4.41 11.46 -5.23
N LYS A 78 3.65 10.69 -4.45
CA LYS A 78 3.01 11.13 -3.20
C LYS A 78 2.30 9.96 -2.50
N PRO A 79 1.91 10.14 -1.22
CA PRO A 79 0.93 9.28 -0.57
C PRO A 79 -0.37 9.23 -1.40
N VAL A 80 -0.96 8.05 -1.48
CA VAL A 80 -2.11 7.70 -2.32
C VAL A 80 -3.41 8.26 -1.77
N PHE A 81 -3.61 8.20 -0.44
CA PHE A 81 -4.82 8.66 0.23
C PHE A 81 -4.48 9.23 1.61
N LYS A 82 -5.34 10.11 2.14
CA LYS A 82 -5.21 10.72 3.48
C LYS A 82 -6.23 10.21 4.49
N HIS A 83 -7.28 9.54 4.03
CA HIS A 83 -8.38 9.03 4.84
C HIS A 83 -8.65 7.57 4.45
N PRO A 84 -8.98 6.67 5.39
CA PRO A 84 -9.13 6.87 6.84
C PRO A 84 -7.81 7.13 7.58
N VAL A 85 -6.68 6.83 6.96
CA VAL A 85 -5.33 7.17 7.44
C VAL A 85 -4.46 7.58 6.25
N ASP A 86 -3.40 8.34 6.48
CA ASP A 86 -2.45 8.66 5.40
C ASP A 86 -1.75 7.39 4.91
N SER A 87 -1.73 7.15 3.60
CA SER A 87 -1.17 5.90 3.05
C SER A 87 0.33 5.76 3.29
N SER A 88 1.05 6.87 3.54
CA SER A 88 2.45 6.83 3.97
C SER A 88 2.64 6.08 5.29
N VAL A 89 1.62 6.11 6.17
CA VAL A 89 1.59 5.32 7.42
C VAL A 89 1.68 3.83 7.14
N LEU A 90 1.13 3.39 6.00
CA LEU A 90 1.02 1.98 5.65
C LEU A 90 2.14 1.55 4.67
N ASP A 91 3.17 2.38 4.49
CA ASP A 91 4.21 2.21 3.47
C ASP A 91 3.62 1.99 2.06
N ILE A 92 2.50 2.68 1.76
CA ILE A 92 1.83 2.63 0.45
C ILE A 92 2.09 3.94 -0.30
N TRP A 93 2.69 3.82 -1.49
CA TRP A 93 3.15 4.95 -2.28
C TRP A 93 2.71 4.84 -3.74
N GLY A 94 2.32 5.98 -4.33
CA GLY A 94 2.13 6.10 -5.77
C GLY A 94 3.45 6.41 -6.46
N LEU A 95 3.74 5.72 -7.55
CA LEU A 95 4.96 5.92 -8.35
C LEU A 95 4.67 6.74 -9.62
N LYS A 96 5.72 7.36 -10.16
CA LYS A 96 5.73 7.72 -11.59
C LYS A 96 5.99 6.45 -12.42
N ASN A 97 5.56 6.47 -13.68
CA ASN A 97 5.92 5.42 -14.64
C ASN A 97 7.41 5.44 -14.99
N GLU A 98 8.08 6.55 -14.70
CA GLU A 98 9.50 6.76 -14.92
C GLU A 98 10.33 6.28 -13.72
N VAL A 99 11.55 5.87 -14.02
CA VAL A 99 12.60 5.50 -13.08
C VAL A 99 13.79 6.45 -13.25
N ARG A 100 14.61 6.66 -12.22
CA ARG A 100 15.82 7.48 -12.35
C ARG A 100 16.80 6.76 -13.30
N GLU A 101 17.39 7.45 -14.25
CA GLU A 101 18.25 6.83 -15.29
C GLU A 101 19.48 6.11 -14.70
N LYS A 102 20.00 6.62 -13.58
CA LYS A 102 21.20 6.09 -12.94
C LYS A 102 20.92 4.73 -12.27
N ILE A 103 21.70 3.73 -12.66
CA ILE A 103 21.83 2.45 -11.94
C ILE A 103 22.89 2.62 -10.86
N THR A 104 22.60 2.10 -9.66
CA THR A 104 23.51 2.08 -8.52
C THR A 104 23.69 0.64 -8.04
N ILE A 105 24.79 0.39 -7.32
CA ILE A 105 25.08 -0.91 -6.73
C ILE A 105 24.81 -0.82 -5.23
N VAL A 106 24.02 -1.75 -4.70
CA VAL A 106 23.75 -1.87 -3.26
C VAL A 106 24.00 -3.30 -2.80
N LYS A 107 24.44 -3.45 -1.55
CA LYS A 107 24.65 -4.76 -0.93
C LYS A 107 23.31 -5.36 -0.51
N LEU A 108 23.18 -6.68 -0.58
CA LEU A 108 21.94 -7.35 -0.15
C LEU A 108 21.59 -7.05 1.32
N GLY A 109 22.59 -6.94 2.20
CA GLY A 109 22.41 -6.62 3.61
C GLY A 109 21.87 -5.21 3.90
N GLU A 110 21.90 -4.30 2.92
CA GLU A 110 21.36 -2.94 3.05
C GLU A 110 19.84 -2.88 2.75
N ILE A 111 19.26 -3.97 2.22
CA ILE A 111 17.84 -4.05 1.87
C ILE A 111 17.00 -4.21 3.14
N LYS A 112 16.23 -3.18 3.46
CA LYS A 112 15.40 -3.13 4.68
C LYS A 112 14.04 -3.81 4.55
N SER A 113 13.48 -3.88 3.34
CA SER A 113 12.11 -4.38 3.14
C SER A 113 11.89 -4.77 1.69
N LYS A 114 11.03 -5.76 1.48
CA LYS A 114 10.51 -6.10 0.15
C LYS A 114 9.23 -5.31 -0.12
N LEU A 115 9.05 -4.88 -1.37
CA LEU A 115 7.87 -4.16 -1.82
C LEU A 115 7.13 -4.96 -2.90
N ILE A 116 5.80 -4.87 -2.93
CA ILE A 116 4.97 -5.35 -4.04
C ILE A 116 4.62 -4.15 -4.91
N LYS A 117 4.90 -4.26 -6.20
CA LYS A 117 4.47 -3.33 -7.24
C LYS A 117 3.20 -3.85 -7.88
N PHE A 118 2.17 -3.02 -7.97
CA PHE A 118 0.92 -3.37 -8.64
C PHE A 118 0.39 -2.18 -9.42
N LYS A 119 -0.39 -2.48 -10.45
CA LYS A 119 -0.98 -1.51 -11.34
C LYS A 119 -2.48 -1.55 -11.19
N ILE A 120 -3.10 -0.38 -11.07
CA ILE A 120 -4.55 -0.25 -10.97
C ILE A 120 -5.00 0.77 -12.00
N ASN A 121 -6.04 0.39 -12.73
CA ASN A 121 -6.82 1.32 -13.50
C ASN A 121 -8.19 1.52 -12.83
N PHE A 122 -8.53 2.78 -12.53
CA PHE A 122 -9.79 3.11 -11.87
C PHE A 122 -10.92 3.33 -12.87
N SER A 123 -10.60 3.62 -14.14
CA SER A 123 -11.56 3.82 -15.22
C SER A 123 -10.90 3.48 -16.55
N ILE A 124 -11.68 3.01 -17.54
CA ILE A 124 -11.16 2.72 -18.89
C ILE A 124 -10.51 3.97 -19.52
N SER A 125 -10.98 5.16 -19.15
CA SER A 125 -10.46 6.45 -19.61
C SER A 125 -9.19 6.92 -18.89
N ASP A 126 -8.87 6.34 -17.74
CA ASP A 126 -7.82 6.86 -16.87
C ASP A 126 -6.47 6.20 -17.20
N GLU A 127 -5.41 6.98 -17.03
CA GLU A 127 -4.05 6.45 -17.12
C GLU A 127 -3.79 5.42 -16.02
N GLU A 128 -3.12 4.33 -16.40
CA GLU A 128 -2.72 3.26 -15.49
C GLU A 128 -1.81 3.82 -14.37
N ARG A 129 -2.21 3.61 -13.12
CA ARG A 129 -1.46 4.09 -11.95
C ARG A 129 -0.68 2.94 -11.32
N ILE A 130 0.60 3.20 -11.07
CA ILE A 130 1.50 2.24 -10.41
C ILE A 130 1.60 2.58 -8.93
N PHE A 131 1.45 1.56 -8.11
CA PHE A 131 1.55 1.63 -6.66
C PHE A 131 2.57 0.63 -6.15
N VAL A 132 3.16 0.95 -5.00
CA VAL A 132 3.95 0.02 -4.21
C VAL A 132 3.46 -0.02 -2.78
N MET A 133 3.58 -1.20 -2.17
CA MET A 133 3.35 -1.40 -0.75
C MET A 133 4.41 -2.31 -0.15
N ALA A 134 4.79 -2.07 1.10
CA ALA A 134 5.66 -3.00 1.82
C ALA A 134 4.96 -4.35 2.03
N LEU A 135 5.72 -5.43 1.81
CA LEU A 135 5.33 -6.77 2.25
C LEU A 135 5.51 -6.85 3.76
N LEU A 136 4.42 -7.17 4.46
CA LEU A 136 4.47 -7.50 5.88
C LEU A 136 5.04 -8.92 6.02
N HIS A 137 6.00 -9.09 6.93
CA HIS A 137 6.56 -10.39 7.31
C HIS A 137 5.74 -11.03 8.43
#